data_AF-A0A1G0JGN0-F1
#
_entry.id   AF-A0A1G0JGN0-F1
#
_cell.length_a   1.000
_cell.length_b   1.000
_cell.length_c   1.000
_cell.angle_alpha   90.00
_cell.angle_beta   90.00
_cell.angle_gamma   90.00
#
_symmetry.space_group_name_H-M   'P 1'
#
loop_
_entity.id
_entity.type
_entity.pdbx_description
1 polymer ?
#
loop_
_entity_poly.entity_id
_entity_poly.type
_entity_poly.pdbx_seq_one_letter_code
_entity_poly.pdbx_strand_id
1 'polypeptide(L)' 'MKNSDCVIEQYHGEKLVRTFTPTDDPGCPWSMNVNGKSYLRTNGWVLSKILPTLVEGSQIKTKVVQKKV' A
#
# COMPACT_ATOMS: atom_id res chain seq x y z
N MET A 1 5.17 -15.56 0.43
CA MET A 1 5.10 -14.40 -0.48
C MET A 1 6.25 -13.49 -0.12
N LYS A 2 7.12 -13.13 -1.07
CA LYS A 2 8.11 -12.07 -0.83
C LYS A 2 7.40 -10.73 -0.98
N ASN A 3 7.82 -9.72 -0.21
CA ASN A 3 7.23 -8.38 -0.33
C ASN A 3 7.32 -7.85 -1.76
N SER A 4 8.34 -8.25 -2.54
CA SER A 4 8.55 -7.87 -3.95
C SER A 4 7.38 -8.16 -4.89
N ASP A 5 6.50 -9.09 -4.52
CA ASP A 5 5.52 -9.68 -5.45
C ASP A 5 4.08 -9.20 -5.16
N CYS A 6 3.91 -8.27 -4.21
CA CYS A 6 2.58 -7.86 -3.73
C CYS A 6 2.42 -6.33 -3.77
N VAL A 7 1.29 -5.87 -4.30
CA VAL A 7 0.83 -4.48 -4.18
C VAL A 7 -0.23 -4.41 -3.10
N ILE A 8 -0.17 -3.38 -2.26
CA ILE A 8 -1.20 -3.13 -1.25
C ILE A 8 -2.06 -1.98 -1.75
N GLU A 9 -3.36 -2.19 -1.85
CA GLU A 9 -4.32 -1.20 -2.33
C GLU A 9 -5.25 -0.77 -1.21
N GLN A 10 -5.59 0.52 -1.16
CA GLN A 10 -6.55 1.08 -0.23
C GLN A 10 -7.69 1.73 -1.00
N TYR A 11 -8.92 1.40 -0.60
CA TYR A 11 -10.15 1.85 -1.24
C TYR A 11 -11.04 2.62 -0.27
N HIS A 12 -11.65 3.71 -0.73
CA HIS A 12 -12.77 4.35 -0.03
C HIS A 12 -14.04 4.06 -0.85
N GLY A 13 -14.92 3.20 -0.31
CA GLY A 13 -15.97 2.59 -1.13
C GLY A 13 -15.35 1.76 -2.26
N GLU A 14 -15.67 2.09 -3.51
CA GLU A 14 -15.12 1.44 -4.71
C GLU A 14 -13.93 2.20 -5.32
N LYS A 15 -13.60 3.38 -4.79
CA LYS A 15 -12.54 4.23 -5.33
C LYS A 15 -11.18 3.86 -4.75
N LEU A 16 -10.22 3.52 -5.62
CA LEU A 16 -8.82 3.37 -5.24
C LEU A 16 -8.24 4.73 -4.81
N VAL A 17 -7.82 4.85 -3.56
CA VAL A 17 -7.27 6.10 -3.01
C VAL A 17 -5.76 6.06 -2.84
N ARG A 18 -5.17 4.87 -2.73
CA ARG A 18 -3.72 4.71 -2.56
C ARG A 18 -3.28 3.31 -2.92
N THR A 19 -2.08 3.18 -3.49
CA THR A 19 -1.37 1.91 -3.61
C THR A 19 0.00 1.98 -2.96
N PHE A 20 0.50 0.86 -2.47
CA PHE A 20 1.88 0.68 -2.06
C PHE A 20 2.49 -0.42 -2.92
N THR A 21 3.47 -0.05 -3.74
CA THR A 21 4.19 -0.97 -4.62
C THR A 21 5.58 -1.21 -4.05
N PRO A 22 6.09 -2.44 -4.01
CA PRO A 22 7.45 -2.73 -3.57
C PRO A 22 8.49 -2.07 -4.48
N THR A 23 9.62 -1.69 -3.92
CA THR A 23 10.78 -1.16 -4.65
C THR A 23 12.02 -1.99 -4.35
N ASP A 24 13.10 -1.75 -5.11
CA ASP A 24 14.41 -2.37 -4.87
C ASP A 24 15.29 -1.56 -3.91
N ASP A 25 14.77 -0.45 -3.35
CA ASP A 25 15.49 0.40 -2.40
C ASP A 25 15.32 -0.14 -0.97
N PRO A 26 16.38 -0.64 -0.31
CA PRO A 26 16.28 -1.20 1.03
C PRO A 26 15.97 -0.14 2.11
N GLY A 27 16.30 1.13 1.89
CA GLY A 27 15.97 2.23 2.80
C GLY A 27 14.51 2.66 2.71
N CYS A 28 13.95 2.62 1.50
CA CYS A 28 12.55 2.92 1.23
C CYS A 28 11.89 1.82 0.36
N PRO A 29 11.57 0.65 0.95
CA PRO A 29 11.15 -0.54 0.21
C PRO A 29 9.75 -0.45 -0.42
N TRP A 30 9.06 0.69 -0.28
CA TRP A 30 7.74 0.91 -0.82
C TRP A 30 7.66 2.24 -1.58
N SER A 31 6.94 2.23 -2.69
CA SER A 31 6.45 3.42 -3.39
C SER A 31 4.96 3.57 -3.14
N MET A 32 4.57 4.64 -2.46
CA MET A 32 3.17 5.03 -2.30
C MET A 32 2.73 5.84 -3.52
N ASN A 33 1.73 5.34 -4.25
CA ASN A 33 1.05 6.12 -5.29
C ASN A 33 -0.28 6.66 -4.77
N VAL A 34 -0.49 7.95 -4.93
CA VAL A 34 -1.74 8.65 -4.57
C VAL A 34 -1.97 9.77 -5.58
N ASN A 35 -3.14 9.78 -6.23
CA ASN A 35 -3.52 10.80 -7.22
C ASN A 35 -2.44 11.03 -8.30
N GLY A 36 -1.83 9.96 -8.80
CA GLY A 36 -0.79 10.03 -9.84
C GLY A 36 0.61 10.47 -9.36
N LYS A 37 0.80 10.71 -8.06
CA LYS A 37 2.10 11.04 -7.48
C LYS A 37 2.68 9.86 -6.71
N SER A 38 3.98 9.63 -6.86
CA SER A 38 4.72 8.55 -6.22
C SER A 38 5.64 9.08 -5.11
N TYR A 39 5.69 8.37 -3.98
CA TYR A 39 6.53 8.73 -2.85
C TYR A 39 7.19 7.48 -2.25
N LEU A 40 8.52 7.50 -2.14
CA LEU A 40 9.27 6.44 -1.47
C LEU A 40 9.02 6.45 0.05
N ARG A 41 8.80 5.27 0.63
CA ARG A 41 8.38 5.08 2.02
C ARG A 41 9.05 3.87 2.67
N THR A 42 9.27 4.01 3.97
CA THR A 42 9.76 2.96 4.85
C THR A 42 8.65 1.98 5.23
N ASN A 43 9.03 0.77 5.68
CA ASN A 43 8.09 -0.21 6.23
C ASN A 43 7.22 0.37 7.35
N GLY A 44 7.84 1.05 8.33
CA GLY A 44 7.13 1.62 9.47
C GLY A 44 6.09 2.66 9.05
N TRP A 45 6.43 3.50 8.05
CA TRP A 45 5.47 4.48 7.54
C TRP A 45 4.28 3.81 6.85
N VAL A 46 4.52 2.80 6.00
CA VAL A 46 3.47 2.06 5.30
C VAL A 46 2.56 1.33 6.30
N LEU A 47 3.12 0.68 7.31
CA LEU A 47 2.35 0.03 8.38
C LEU A 47 1.46 1.03 9.12
N SER A 48 1.94 2.24 9.41
CA SER A 48 1.14 3.29 10.05
C SER A 48 -0.12 3.69 9.24
N LYS A 49 -0.13 3.42 7.93
CA LYS A 49 -1.26 3.70 7.03
C LYS A 49 -2.16 2.50 6.79
N ILE A 50 -1.64 1.29 6.98
CA ILE A 50 -2.40 0.04 6.77
C ILE A 50 -3.11 -0.37 8.05
N LEU A 51 -2.42 -0.40 9.20
CA LEU A 51 -2.97 -0.92 10.44
C LEU A 51 -4.31 -0.27 10.84
N PRO A 52 -4.50 1.07 10.73
CA PRO A 52 -5.78 1.70 11.05
C PRO A 52 -6.95 1.32 10.12
N THR A 53 -6.67 0.64 9.00
CA THR A 53 -7.68 0.23 8.02
C THR A 53 -8.09 -1.23 8.17
N LEU A 54 -7.42 -1.98 9.05
CA LEU A 54 -7.72 -3.39 9.31
C LEU A 54 -8.72 -3.56 10.48
N VAL A 55 -9.11 -2.47 11.13
CA VAL A 55 -10.11 -2.46 12.19
C VAL A 55 -11.53 -2.53 11.61
N GLU A 56 -12.43 -3.18 12.34
CA GLU A 56 -13.85 -3.23 11.97
C GLU A 56 -14.45 -1.81 11.93
N GLY A 57 -15.32 -1.55 10.95
CA GLY A 57 -15.93 -0.24 10.74
C GLY A 57 -15.04 0.80 10.05
N SER A 58 -13.81 0.44 9.63
CA SER A 58 -12.99 1.36 8.83
C SER A 58 -13.66 1.69 7.49
N GLN A 59 -13.73 2.99 7.17
CA GLN A 59 -14.22 3.46 5.87
C GLN A 59 -13.25 3.10 4.73
N ILE A 60 -11.97 2.88 5.07
CA ILE A 60 -10.95 2.50 4.11
C ILE A 60 -10.75 0.99 4.16
N LYS A 61 -10.90 0.32 3.01
CA LYS A 61 -10.63 -1.10 2.87
C LYS A 61 -9.24 -1.32 2.29
N THR A 62 -8.43 -2.13 2.94
CA THR A 62 -7.13 -2.56 2.42
C THR A 62 -7.24 -3.94 1.76
N LYS A 63 -6.64 -4.08 0.58
CA LYS A 63 -6.50 -5.35 -0.14
C LYS A 63 -5.04 -5.58 -0.52
N VAL A 64 -4.62 -6.84 -0.51
CA VAL A 64 -3.31 -7.25 -1.04
C VAL A 64 -3.56 -7.92 -2.38
N VAL A 65 -2.88 -7.43 -3.42
CA VAL A 65 -3.00 -7.90 -4.81
C VAL A 65 -1.64 -8.39 -5.25
N GLN A 66 -1.59 -9.51 -5.99
CA GLN A 66 -0.34 -9.97 -6.59
C GLN A 66 0.08 -9.02 -7.70
N LYS A 67 1.35 -8.63 -7.71
CA LYS A 67 1.96 -7.91 -8.82
C LYS A 67 1.92 -8.86 -10.02
N LYS A 68 1.14 -8.51 -11.06
CA LYS A 68 1.18 -9.25 -12.32
C LYS A 68 2.59 -9.09 -12.90
N VAL A 69 3.27 -10.22 -13.10
CA VAL A 69 4.57 -10.31 -13.77
C VAL A 69 4.41 -9.97 -15.24
#